data_AF-A0A8K0MET3-F1
#
_entry.id   AF-A0A8K0MET3-F1
#
_cell.length_a   1.000
_cell.length_b   1.000
_cell.length_c   1.000
_cell.angle_alpha   90.00
_cell.angle_beta   90.00
_cell.angle_gamma   90.00
#
_symmetry.space_group_name_H-M   'P 1'
#
loop_
_entity.id
_entity.type
_entity.pdbx_description
1 polymer ?
#
loop_
_entity_poly.entity_id
_entity_poly.type
_entity_poly.pdbx_seq_one_letter_code
_entity_poly.pdbx_strand_id
1 'polypeptide(L)'
;MGFDNECILNIQSLAGEYFCPVCRLLVYPNEALQSQCTHLYCKPCLTYVVSTTRACPYDGYLVTEADSKPLNESNKSLAETIGKIAVHCLYHRSGCTWQGPLSECTSHCSGCAFGILLLYATGVVSRLCIAKCRSMHKIALVCSYKHSRRRVLQALHPLAQHLLLIRPRLPPRLQQ
;
A
#
# COMPACT_ATOMS: atom_id res chain seq x y z
N MET A 1 -6.20 0.09 -6.02
CA MET A 1 -5.46 -1.13 -6.41
C MET A 1 -5.49 -2.09 -5.23
N GLY A 2 -5.07 -3.35 -5.41
CA GLY A 2 -4.99 -4.33 -4.31
C GLY A 2 -3.71 -4.19 -3.49
N PHE A 3 -3.56 -5.01 -2.46
CA PHE A 3 -2.42 -5.12 -1.57
C PHE A 3 -1.35 -6.07 -2.16
N ASP A 4 -0.08 -5.72 -2.00
CA ASP A 4 1.05 -6.44 -2.60
C ASP A 4 1.22 -7.85 -1.98
N ASN A 5 1.34 -8.85 -2.84
CA ASN A 5 1.47 -10.26 -2.49
C ASN A 5 2.78 -10.55 -1.74
N GLU A 6 3.84 -9.79 -2.03
CA GLU A 6 5.14 -9.94 -1.39
C GLU A 6 5.13 -9.47 0.06
N CYS A 7 4.13 -8.66 0.44
CA CYS A 7 3.94 -8.17 1.80
C CYS A 7 3.03 -9.09 2.63
N ILE A 8 2.62 -10.25 2.10
CA ILE A 8 1.79 -11.22 2.82
C ILE A 8 2.67 -12.28 3.47
N LEU A 9 2.53 -12.48 4.79
CA LEU A 9 3.37 -13.42 5.55
C LEU A 9 3.21 -14.87 5.07
N ASN A 10 1.97 -15.34 4.89
CA ASN A 10 1.67 -16.74 4.55
C ASN A 10 0.73 -16.84 3.34
N ILE A 11 1.15 -16.34 2.18
CA ILE A 11 0.30 -16.29 0.98
C ILE A 11 -0.24 -17.66 0.54
N GLN A 12 0.53 -18.74 0.72
CA GLN A 12 0.14 -20.10 0.33
C GLN A 12 -1.03 -20.65 1.15
N SER A 13 -1.28 -20.09 2.34
CA SER A 13 -2.41 -20.47 3.21
C SER A 13 -3.70 -19.72 2.87
N LEU A 14 -3.63 -18.70 2.00
CA LEU A 14 -4.78 -17.87 1.65
C LEU A 14 -5.58 -18.48 0.50
N ALA A 15 -6.91 -18.42 0.61
CA ALA A 15 -7.80 -18.83 -0.45
C ALA A 15 -7.69 -17.87 -1.65
N GLY A 16 -7.69 -18.42 -2.87
CA GLY A 16 -7.61 -17.65 -4.11
C GLY A 16 -8.76 -16.65 -4.30
N GLU A 17 -9.89 -16.88 -3.63
CA GLU A 17 -11.07 -16.00 -3.63
C GLU A 17 -10.84 -14.62 -2.97
N TYR A 18 -9.79 -14.48 -2.15
CA TYR A 18 -9.43 -13.21 -1.52
C TYR A 18 -8.71 -12.26 -2.49
N PHE A 19 -8.32 -12.75 -3.67
CA PHE A 19 -7.55 -11.98 -4.66
C PHE A 19 -8.45 -11.48 -5.78
N CYS A 20 -8.19 -10.26 -6.23
CA CYS A 20 -8.97 -9.69 -7.33
C CYS A 20 -8.67 -10.41 -8.66
N PRO A 21 -9.69 -10.81 -9.45
CA PRO A 21 -9.50 -11.50 -10.73
C PRO A 21 -8.68 -10.71 -11.76
N VAL A 22 -8.72 -9.37 -11.66
CA VAL A 22 -8.10 -8.47 -12.65
C VAL A 22 -6.65 -8.19 -12.31
N CYS A 23 -6.36 -7.72 -11.09
CA CYS A 23 -5.00 -7.36 -10.70
C CYS A 23 -4.23 -8.46 -9.97
N ARG A 24 -4.91 -9.57 -9.58
CA ARG A 24 -4.32 -10.71 -8.85
C ARG A 24 -3.65 -10.35 -7.53
N LEU A 25 -4.07 -9.22 -6.95
CA LEU A 25 -3.62 -8.73 -5.66
C LEU A 25 -4.71 -8.93 -4.62
N LEU A 26 -4.29 -9.04 -3.35
CA LEU A 26 -5.20 -9.18 -2.22
C LEU A 26 -6.11 -7.95 -2.10
N VAL A 27 -7.42 -8.13 -1.95
CA VAL A 27 -8.34 -6.99 -1.86
C VAL A 27 -8.32 -6.33 -0.49
N TYR A 28 -8.53 -5.00 -0.44
CA TYR A 28 -8.74 -4.31 0.82
C TYR A 28 -10.19 -4.51 1.30
N PRO A 29 -10.43 -5.07 2.50
CA PRO A 29 -11.78 -5.43 2.93
C PRO A 29 -12.75 -4.24 2.99
N ASN A 30 -12.24 -3.04 3.28
CA ASN A 30 -13.04 -1.81 3.37
C ASN A 30 -13.35 -1.16 2.01
N GLU A 31 -12.69 -1.58 0.94
CA GLU A 31 -12.85 -0.99 -0.41
C GLU A 31 -13.24 -2.04 -1.47
N ALA A 32 -13.26 -3.31 -1.09
CA ALA A 32 -13.61 -4.42 -1.95
C ALA A 32 -15.09 -4.40 -2.27
N LEU A 33 -15.41 -4.75 -3.52
CA LEU A 33 -16.76 -4.92 -4.02
C LEU A 33 -16.94 -6.40 -4.37
N GLN A 34 -18.04 -6.99 -3.95
CA GLN A 34 -18.43 -8.34 -4.30
C GLN A 34 -19.52 -8.28 -5.38
N SER A 35 -19.27 -8.95 -6.50
CA SER A 35 -20.26 -9.14 -7.56
C SER A 35 -21.19 -10.33 -7.26
N GLN A 36 -22.26 -10.49 -8.03
CA GLN A 36 -23.19 -11.64 -7.91
C GLN A 36 -22.49 -13.00 -8.02
N CYS A 37 -21.45 -13.11 -8.85
CA CYS A 37 -20.64 -14.33 -8.97
C CYS A 37 -19.67 -14.56 -7.80
N THR A 38 -19.94 -13.96 -6.63
CA THR A 38 -19.19 -14.00 -5.36
C THR A 38 -17.73 -13.55 -5.36
N HIS A 39 -17.13 -13.32 -6.53
CA HIS A 39 -15.77 -12.81 -6.71
C HIS A 39 -15.59 -11.37 -6.20
N LEU A 40 -14.40 -11.10 -5.66
CA LEU A 40 -14.04 -9.82 -5.06
C LEU A 40 -13.25 -8.94 -6.04
N TYR A 41 -13.58 -7.66 -6.11
CA TYR A 41 -12.91 -6.71 -6.98
C TYR A 41 -12.42 -5.49 -6.21
N CYS A 42 -11.24 -4.99 -6.58
CA CYS A 42 -10.87 -3.63 -6.23
C CYS A 42 -11.75 -2.65 -7.00
N LYS A 43 -12.14 -1.52 -6.38
CA LYS A 43 -12.95 -0.49 -7.04
C LYS A 43 -12.53 -0.12 -8.48
N PRO A 44 -11.26 0.22 -8.78
CA PRO A 44 -10.86 0.52 -10.17
C PRO A 44 -10.95 -0.69 -11.11
N CYS A 45 -10.71 -1.90 -10.60
CA CYS A 45 -10.79 -3.14 -11.38
C CYS A 45 -12.23 -3.48 -11.74
N LEU A 46 -13.17 -3.28 -10.81
CA LEU A 46 -14.59 -3.45 -11.11
C LEU A 46 -15.04 -2.46 -12.18
N THR A 47 -14.71 -1.17 -12.02
CA THR A 47 -15.05 -0.14 -13.02
C THR A 47 -14.50 -0.51 -14.39
N TYR A 48 -13.26 -1.01 -14.46
CA TYR A 48 -12.68 -1.49 -15.71
C TYR A 48 -13.51 -2.62 -16.33
N VAL A 49 -13.84 -3.67 -15.57
CA VAL A 49 -14.62 -4.82 -16.07
C VAL A 49 -16.00 -4.38 -16.55
N VAL A 50 -16.73 -3.57 -15.77
CA VAL A 50 -18.07 -3.07 -16.14
C VAL A 50 -18.02 -2.19 -17.39
N SER A 51 -16.93 -1.45 -17.60
CA SER A 51 -16.76 -0.58 -18.78
C SER A 51 -16.31 -1.32 -20.04
N THR A 52 -15.77 -2.53 -19.92
CA THR A 52 -15.15 -3.26 -21.03
C THR A 52 -15.88 -4.56 -21.35
N THR A 53 -15.55 -5.65 -20.64
CA THR A 53 -16.06 -7.00 -20.93
C THR A 53 -17.43 -7.26 -20.35
N ARG A 54 -17.78 -6.58 -19.24
CA ARG A 54 -18.98 -6.83 -18.41
C ARG A 54 -19.12 -8.29 -17.96
N ALA A 55 -18.06 -9.06 -18.06
CA ALA A 55 -18.03 -10.47 -17.71
C ALA A 55 -16.85 -10.71 -16.77
N CYS A 56 -17.09 -11.49 -15.73
CA CYS A 56 -16.09 -11.90 -14.77
C CYS A 56 -15.00 -12.73 -15.48
N PRO A 57 -13.71 -12.39 -15.33
CA PRO A 57 -12.63 -13.12 -15.99
C PRO A 57 -12.45 -14.59 -15.56
N TYR A 58 -13.00 -14.99 -14.40
CA TYR A 58 -12.84 -16.36 -13.89
C TYR A 58 -13.90 -17.33 -14.40
N ASP A 59 -15.16 -16.91 -14.45
CA ASP A 59 -16.31 -17.79 -14.71
C ASP A 59 -17.21 -17.30 -15.86
N GLY A 60 -16.94 -16.10 -16.41
CA GLY A 60 -17.72 -15.50 -17.50
C GLY A 60 -19.09 -14.94 -17.08
N TYR A 61 -19.43 -14.92 -15.79
CA TYR A 61 -20.72 -14.37 -15.33
C TYR A 61 -20.80 -12.86 -15.58
N LEU A 62 -22.02 -12.37 -15.84
CA LEU A 62 -22.28 -10.95 -16.04
C LEU A 62 -21.95 -10.15 -14.76
N VAL A 63 -21.14 -9.12 -14.90
CA VAL A 63 -20.76 -8.20 -13.83
C VAL A 63 -21.29 -6.80 -14.19
N THR A 64 -22.19 -6.29 -13.35
CA THR A 64 -22.72 -4.93 -13.46
C THR A 64 -22.43 -4.13 -12.19
N GLU A 65 -22.42 -2.81 -12.29
CA GLU A 65 -22.21 -1.93 -11.13
C GLU A 65 -23.39 -1.98 -10.14
N ALA A 66 -24.62 -2.11 -10.63
CA ALA A 66 -25.82 -2.22 -9.80
C ALA A 66 -25.84 -3.50 -8.95
N ASP A 67 -25.25 -4.57 -9.48
CA ASP A 67 -25.20 -5.89 -8.87
C ASP A 67 -23.98 -6.10 -7.98
N SER A 68 -23.09 -5.11 -7.91
CA SER A 68 -21.87 -5.16 -7.12
C SER A 68 -22.05 -4.40 -5.81
N LYS A 69 -21.92 -5.11 -4.68
CA LYS A 69 -22.10 -4.53 -3.35
C LYS A 69 -20.78 -4.42 -2.60
N PRO A 70 -20.60 -3.43 -1.72
CA PRO A 70 -19.46 -3.39 -0.80
C PRO A 70 -19.35 -4.68 0.02
N LEU A 71 -18.14 -5.22 0.16
CA LEU A 71 -17.91 -6.51 0.84
C LEU A 71 -18.38 -6.50 2.31
N ASN A 72 -18.20 -5.36 2.99
CA ASN A 72 -18.68 -5.15 4.35
C ASN A 72 -20.22 -5.23 4.48
N GLU A 73 -20.95 -4.96 3.40
CA GLU A 73 -22.42 -5.04 3.35
C GLU A 73 -22.90 -6.42 2.88
N SER A 74 -22.21 -7.03 1.93
CA SER A 74 -22.60 -8.34 1.38
C SER A 74 -22.19 -9.51 2.27
N ASN A 75 -20.96 -9.48 2.80
CA ASN A 75 -20.41 -10.56 3.62
C ASN A 75 -19.38 -10.02 4.63
N LYS A 76 -19.90 -9.54 5.77
CA LYS A 76 -19.09 -8.97 6.85
C LYS A 76 -18.07 -9.95 7.44
N SER A 77 -18.42 -11.23 7.59
CA SER A 77 -17.50 -12.23 8.16
C SER A 77 -16.29 -12.47 7.23
N LEU A 78 -16.51 -12.46 5.91
CA LEU A 78 -15.42 -12.52 4.93
C LEU A 78 -14.54 -11.27 4.99
N ALA A 79 -15.14 -10.07 5.10
CA ALA A 79 -14.40 -8.81 5.27
C ALA A 79 -13.50 -8.84 6.52
N GLU A 80 -14.02 -9.33 7.65
CA GLU A 80 -13.27 -9.47 8.90
C GLU A 80 -12.14 -10.50 8.79
N THR A 81 -12.40 -11.62 8.10
CA THR A 81 -11.40 -12.68 7.88
C THR A 81 -10.24 -12.16 7.03
N ILE A 82 -10.53 -11.45 5.93
CA ILE A 82 -9.51 -10.81 5.11
C ILE A 82 -8.75 -9.74 5.90
N GLY A 83 -9.45 -8.99 6.75
CA GLY A 83 -8.83 -7.98 7.62
C GLY A 83 -7.83 -8.55 8.62
N LYS A 84 -8.01 -9.80 9.07
CA LYS A 84 -7.12 -10.50 10.01
C LYS A 84 -5.89 -11.13 9.36
N ILE A 85 -5.80 -11.13 8.03
CA ILE A 85 -4.64 -11.67 7.31
C ILE A 85 -3.38 -10.94 7.78
N ALA A 86 -2.40 -11.72 8.22
CA ALA A 86 -1.13 -11.20 8.70
C ALA A 86 -0.28 -10.74 7.50
N VAL A 87 0.13 -9.47 7.55
CA VAL A 87 0.90 -8.80 6.49
C VAL A 87 2.06 -8.03 7.10
N HIS A 88 3.10 -7.84 6.29
CA HIS A 88 4.13 -6.85 6.51
C HIS A 88 3.67 -5.46 6.05
N CYS A 89 4.33 -4.43 6.59
CA CYS A 89 4.20 -3.09 6.04
C CYS A 89 4.61 -3.07 4.55
N LEU A 90 3.94 -2.24 3.74
CA LEU A 90 4.32 -2.01 2.34
C LEU A 90 5.76 -1.51 2.18
N TYR A 91 6.32 -0.85 3.20
CA TYR A 91 7.70 -0.39 3.25
C TYR A 91 8.66 -1.41 3.88
N HIS A 92 8.28 -2.69 3.98
CA HIS A 92 9.14 -3.75 4.49
C HIS A 92 10.47 -3.83 3.73
N ARG A 93 10.42 -3.70 2.40
CA ARG A 93 11.61 -3.64 1.54
C ARG A 93 12.54 -2.47 1.84
N SER A 94 12.00 -1.40 2.42
CA SER A 94 12.77 -0.22 2.86
C SER A 94 13.34 -0.36 4.27
N GLY A 95 13.03 -1.46 4.97
CA GLY A 95 13.51 -1.73 6.33
C GLY A 95 12.44 -1.67 7.42
N CYS A 96 11.16 -1.45 7.08
CA CYS A 96 10.10 -1.50 8.07
C CYS A 96 9.86 -2.94 8.55
N THR A 97 10.08 -3.20 9.83
CA THR A 97 9.86 -4.53 10.45
C THR A 97 8.44 -4.74 10.97
N TRP A 98 7.55 -3.76 10.78
CA TRP A 98 6.17 -3.87 11.25
C TRP A 98 5.44 -4.98 10.51
N GLN A 99 4.74 -5.78 11.30
CA GLN A 99 3.84 -6.83 10.86
C GLN A 99 2.58 -6.82 11.72
N GLY A 100 1.46 -7.16 11.14
CA GLY A 100 0.17 -7.14 11.82
C GLY A 100 -0.97 -7.51 10.89
N PRO A 101 -2.23 -7.40 11.35
CA PRO A 101 -3.39 -7.64 10.51
C PRO A 101 -3.51 -6.58 9.41
N LEU A 102 -4.01 -6.97 8.24
CA LEU A 102 -4.21 -6.08 7.09
C LEU A 102 -5.07 -4.85 7.44
N SER A 103 -6.05 -5.01 8.34
CA SER A 103 -6.88 -3.92 8.85
C SER A 103 -6.06 -2.79 9.49
N GLU A 104 -4.98 -3.11 10.21
CA GLU A 104 -4.11 -2.15 10.87
C GLU A 104 -2.99 -1.64 9.95
N CYS A 105 -2.61 -2.42 8.94
CA CYS A 105 -1.52 -2.09 8.01
C CYS A 105 -1.75 -0.75 7.31
N THR A 106 -2.99 -0.44 6.92
CA THR A 106 -3.32 0.84 6.27
C THR A 106 -3.06 2.03 7.20
N SER A 107 -3.41 1.89 8.49
CA SER A 107 -3.15 2.92 9.50
C SER A 107 -1.65 3.10 9.73
N HIS A 108 -0.93 2.00 9.92
CA HIS A 108 0.52 2.02 10.10
C HIS A 108 1.25 2.68 8.91
N CYS A 109 0.91 2.30 7.67
CA CYS A 109 1.57 2.82 6.47
C CYS A 109 1.41 4.33 6.31
N SER A 110 0.35 4.93 6.85
CA SER A 110 0.14 6.38 6.83
C SER A 110 1.12 7.16 7.72
N GLY A 111 1.63 6.53 8.79
CA GLY A 111 2.59 7.11 9.74
C GLY A 111 3.97 6.44 9.70
N CYS A 112 4.24 5.58 8.71
CA CYS A 112 5.47 4.80 8.68
C CYS A 112 6.69 5.71 8.37
N ALA A 113 7.68 5.71 9.26
CA ALA A 113 8.90 6.48 9.11
C ALA A 113 9.66 6.16 7.81
N PHE A 114 9.62 4.91 7.35
CA PHE A 114 10.24 4.47 6.08
C PHE A 114 9.47 4.94 4.85
N GLY A 115 8.17 5.16 4.95
CA GLY A 115 7.36 5.77 3.89
C GLY A 115 7.61 7.27 3.77
N ILE A 116 7.65 7.97 4.90
CA ILE A 116 8.00 9.40 4.97
C ILE A 116 9.43 9.61 4.47
N LEU A 117 10.37 8.77 4.95
CA LEU A 117 11.59 8.26 4.29
C LEU A 117 11.86 8.78 2.87
N LEU A 118 11.14 8.10 1.99
CA LEU A 118 11.27 8.13 0.55
C LEU A 118 10.73 9.44 -0.06
N LEU A 119 9.76 10.08 0.58
CA LEU A 119 9.20 11.35 0.12
C LEU A 119 10.21 12.49 0.19
N TYR A 120 11.07 12.50 1.20
CA TYR A 120 12.10 13.54 1.33
C TYR A 120 13.40 13.20 0.60
N ALA A 121 13.80 11.93 0.55
CA ALA A 121 15.07 11.52 -0.06
C ALA A 121 15.07 11.70 -1.58
N THR A 122 13.92 11.58 -2.23
CA THR A 122 13.82 11.72 -3.68
C THR A 122 13.66 13.18 -4.13
N GLY A 123 13.35 14.14 -3.26
CA GLY A 123 13.03 15.52 -3.68
C GLY A 123 11.87 15.60 -4.69
N VAL A 124 11.15 14.49 -4.88
CA VAL A 124 10.14 14.29 -5.88
C VAL A 124 8.80 14.38 -5.16
N VAL A 125 8.17 15.56 -5.21
CA VAL A 125 6.72 15.70 -4.99
C VAL A 125 5.95 15.13 -6.19
N SER A 126 6.46 14.07 -6.83
CA SER A 126 5.82 13.44 -7.98
C SER A 126 5.40 12.00 -7.65
N ARG A 127 4.09 11.87 -7.41
CA ARG A 127 3.27 10.76 -7.89
C ARG A 127 3.38 9.38 -7.21
N LEU A 128 3.99 9.24 -6.03
CA LEU A 128 3.82 8.01 -5.22
C LEU A 128 3.02 8.18 -3.91
N CYS A 129 2.29 9.29 -3.78
CA CYS A 129 1.18 9.43 -2.83
C CYS A 129 -0.16 9.58 -3.55
N ILE A 130 -0.43 8.72 -4.56
CA ILE A 130 -1.80 8.52 -5.07
C ILE A 130 -2.31 7.16 -4.59
N ALA A 131 -2.40 7.00 -3.28
CA ALA A 131 -3.25 5.98 -2.68
C ALA A 131 -3.74 6.49 -1.32
N LYS A 132 -4.54 7.57 -1.37
CA LYS A 132 -5.76 7.86 -0.58
C LYS A 132 -5.92 9.38 -0.41
N CYS A 133 -6.42 10.03 -1.44
CA CYS A 133 -7.04 11.35 -1.27
C CYS A 133 -8.30 11.39 -2.12
N ARG A 134 -9.42 10.94 -1.54
CA ARG A 134 -10.75 11.14 -2.10
C ARG A 134 -11.47 12.14 -1.22
N SER A 135 -11.68 13.32 -1.78
CA SER A 135 -12.68 14.32 -1.40
C SER A 135 -12.33 15.24 -0.23
N MET A 136 -11.83 16.44 -0.53
CA MET A 136 -12.61 17.65 -0.31
C MET A 136 -12.26 18.70 -1.37
N HIS A 137 -13.31 19.17 -2.04
CA HIS A 137 -13.30 20.15 -3.11
C HIS A 137 -13.11 21.58 -2.56
N LYS A 138 -12.19 22.32 -3.19
CA LYS A 138 -12.19 23.77 -3.54
C LYS A 138 -11.04 24.63 -2.98
N ILE A 139 -10.21 25.04 -3.97
CA ILE A 139 -9.69 26.40 -4.24
C ILE A 139 -8.65 26.95 -3.25
N ALA A 140 -7.37 26.82 -3.62
CA ALA A 140 -6.50 27.96 -3.90
C ALA A 140 -5.21 27.46 -4.59
N LEU A 141 -5.13 27.65 -5.91
CA LEU A 141 -3.86 27.81 -6.60
C LEU A 141 -3.20 29.08 -6.04
N VAL A 142 -2.15 28.95 -5.24
CA VAL A 142 -1.00 29.87 -5.33
C VAL A 142 0.28 29.06 -5.20
N CYS A 143 0.81 28.73 -6.37
CA CYS A 143 2.21 28.43 -6.57
C CYS A 143 3.04 29.65 -6.17
N SER A 144 3.63 29.64 -4.99
CA SER A 144 4.68 30.58 -4.60
C SER A 144 5.49 29.99 -3.44
N TYR A 145 6.53 29.20 -3.76
CA TYR A 145 7.63 29.02 -2.81
C TYR A 145 8.95 29.36 -3.48
N LYS A 146 9.16 30.65 -3.68
CA LYS A 146 10.49 31.23 -3.51
C LYS A 146 10.85 31.11 -2.03
N HIS A 147 12.08 30.66 -1.79
CA HIS A 147 12.89 30.97 -0.61
C HIS A 147 12.68 30.11 0.66
N SER A 148 13.59 29.15 0.89
CA SER A 148 14.39 29.07 2.12
C SER A 148 15.24 27.78 2.17
N ARG A 149 16.39 27.80 1.49
CA ARG A 149 17.47 26.78 1.63
C ARG A 149 18.13 26.74 3.02
N ARG A 150 17.76 27.63 3.97
CA ARG A 150 18.50 27.79 5.24
C ARG A 150 17.98 27.00 6.44
N ARG A 151 16.75 26.45 6.42
CA ARG A 151 16.21 25.73 7.59
C ARG A 151 16.42 24.22 7.57
N VAL A 152 16.70 23.62 6.41
CA VAL A 152 16.94 22.17 6.29
C VAL A 152 18.28 21.77 6.94
N LEU A 153 19.27 22.66 6.97
CA LEU A 153 20.57 22.41 7.60
C LEU A 153 20.56 22.41 9.15
N GLN A 154 19.51 22.91 9.79
CA GLN A 154 19.44 22.94 11.28
C GLN A 154 18.69 21.76 11.89
N ALA A 155 17.89 21.02 11.12
CA ALA A 155 17.14 19.86 11.62
C ALA A 155 17.94 18.52 11.56
N LEU A 156 19.09 18.51 10.88
CA LEU A 156 19.96 17.33 10.73
C LEU A 156 21.03 17.18 11.83
N HIS A 157 21.10 18.10 12.79
CA HIS A 157 22.19 18.14 13.76
C HIS A 157 22.13 17.10 14.91
N PRO A 158 20.97 16.59 15.39
CA PRO A 158 21.01 15.64 16.52
C PRO A 158 21.31 14.18 16.14
N LEU A 159 21.12 13.77 14.87
CA LEU A 159 21.28 12.37 14.45
C LEU A 159 22.66 12.04 13.86
N ALA A 160 23.49 13.04 13.57
CA ALA A 160 24.84 12.84 13.04
C ALA A 160 25.87 12.43 14.12
N GLN A 161 25.55 12.51 15.41
CA GLN A 161 26.50 12.20 16.49
C GLN A 161 26.53 10.74 16.95
N HIS A 162 25.58 9.88 16.54
CA HIS A 162 25.55 8.48 16.98
C HIS A 162 26.20 7.47 15.99
N LEU A 163 26.69 7.92 14.83
CA LEU A 163 27.27 7.02 13.81
C LEU A 163 28.81 7.10 13.68
N LEU A 164 29.50 7.76 14.62
CA LEU A 164 30.97 7.87 14.60
C LEU A 164 31.66 7.19 15.79
N LEU A 165 31.09 6.09 16.31
CA LEU A 165 31.82 5.23 17.24
C LEU A 165 32.01 3.81 16.68
N ILE A 166 33.21 3.66 16.10
CA ILE A 166 34.11 2.50 16.24
C ILE A 166 34.04 1.39 15.16
N ARG A 167 34.92 1.65 14.17
CA ARG A 167 35.59 0.82 13.13
C ARG A 167 35.61 -0.72 13.28
N PRO A 168 35.47 -1.49 12.16
CA PRO A 168 36.02 -2.84 12.05
C PRO A 168 37.52 -2.81 11.73
N ARG A 169 38.32 -3.62 12.45
CA ARG A 169 39.75 -3.89 12.19
C ARG A 169 39.91 -4.71 10.90
N LEU A 170 40.74 -4.25 9.96
CA LEU A 170 41.23 -5.05 8.83
C LEU A 170 42.34 -6.02 9.29
N PRO A 171 42.42 -7.26 8.77
CA PRO A 171 43.56 -8.16 8.98
C PRO A 171 44.74 -7.83 8.03
N PRO A 172 45.99 -8.19 8.40
CA PRO A 172 47.18 -7.88 7.61
C PRO A 172 47.40 -8.86 6.45
N ARG A 173 48.02 -8.34 5.38
CA ARG A 173 48.36 -9.01 4.11
C ARG A 173 49.49 -10.05 4.26
N LEU A 174 49.46 -11.11 3.45
CA LEU A 174 50.64 -11.89 3.05
C LEU A 174 51.19 -11.30 1.74
N GLN A 175 52.48 -10.95 1.74
CA GLN A 175 53.27 -10.54 0.56
C GLN A 175 53.78 -11.78 -0.17
N GLN A 176 53.78 -11.69 -1.51
CA GLN A 176 54.59 -12.43 -2.49
C GLN A 176 54.54 -13.97 -2.48
#